data_AF-A0A4Y7PEK1-F1
#
_entry.id   AF-A0A4Y7PEK1-F1
#
_cell.length_a   1.000
_cell.length_b   1.000
_cell.length_c   1.000
_cell.angle_alpha   90.00
_cell.angle_beta   90.00
_cell.angle_gamma   90.00
#
_symmetry.space_group_name_H-M   'P 1'
#
loop_
_entity.id
_entity.type
_entity.pdbx_description
1 polymer ?
#
loop_
_entity_poly.entity_id
_entity_poly.type
_entity_poly.pdbx_seq_one_letter_code
_entity_poly.pdbx_strand_id
1 'polypeptide(L)'
;MDEIIVSKKARVEDAEEDEDEEDADESEEEEWQKEAAAQMAAEAEEDARRQEEEAKLAEEEAKKAEKELKKKAAAKGTAGINMPARVDLSIEEAKALFKTLLREKDINPLLPWDTALPQFVSDPRYVLLPSVAARREAFNEYCRDRARELRAAKVASQKAESADPKEEFERLLRDEVKSTRTVWSDWRKTWKKDRRFYGWGRDDREREKRFREWIKELGEQKRAAAQKAEADFIGLLKEKGGIKPDSIWKDVGGRLVRNQIVSNVPAGETQTR
;
A
#
# COMPACT_ATOMS: atom_id res chain seq x y z
N MET A 1 28.04 24.04 -56.24
CA MET A 1 29.19 24.39 -57.07
C MET A 1 30.39 23.82 -56.35
N ASP A 2 30.66 22.54 -56.59
CA ASP A 2 31.55 22.06 -57.67
C ASP A 2 33.00 22.28 -57.19
N GLU A 3 33.92 21.32 -57.19
CA GLU A 3 34.04 20.06 -57.91
C GLU A 3 35.20 19.27 -57.26
N ILE A 4 35.12 17.95 -57.35
CA ILE A 4 36.19 16.99 -57.07
C ILE A 4 37.06 16.91 -58.33
N ILE A 5 38.39 17.08 -58.25
CA ILE A 5 39.28 16.56 -59.32
C ILE A 5 40.62 16.02 -58.75
N VAL A 6 40.65 14.70 -58.58
CA VAL A 6 41.63 13.71 -59.06
C VAL A 6 43.12 14.10 -59.16
N SER A 7 44.02 13.32 -58.55
CA SER A 7 45.08 12.55 -59.28
C SER A 7 46.07 11.76 -58.38
N LYS A 8 45.98 10.43 -58.49
CA LYS A 8 47.06 9.43 -58.71
C LYS A 8 48.51 9.69 -58.21
N LYS A 9 48.90 8.84 -57.23
CA LYS A 9 49.95 7.77 -57.30
C LYS A 9 51.45 8.10 -57.06
N ALA A 10 52.09 7.11 -56.39
CA ALA A 10 53.52 6.76 -56.26
C ALA A 10 54.15 7.22 -54.92
N ARG A 11 55.04 6.48 -54.22
CA ARG A 11 56.03 5.46 -54.60
C ARG A 11 56.63 4.78 -53.34
N VAL A 12 56.96 3.49 -53.48
CA VAL A 12 57.85 2.57 -52.72
C VAL A 12 59.12 3.25 -52.19
N GLU A 13 59.59 3.08 -50.94
CA GLU A 13 60.55 2.09 -50.36
C GLU A 13 60.98 2.73 -48.99
N ASP A 14 61.17 2.09 -47.82
CA ASP A 14 62.33 1.27 -47.42
C ASP A 14 62.37 1.11 -45.85
N ALA A 15 63.01 0.03 -45.37
CA ALA A 15 63.59 -0.25 -44.03
C ALA A 15 62.71 -0.70 -42.82
N GLU A 16 62.67 -2.01 -42.48
CA GLU A 16 63.45 -2.77 -41.44
C GLU A 16 62.92 -2.49 -40.01
N GLU A 17 62.65 -3.40 -39.07
CA GLU A 17 63.03 -4.79 -38.73
C GLU A 17 62.06 -5.27 -37.59
N ASP A 18 62.08 -6.57 -37.26
CA ASP A 18 61.65 -7.26 -36.01
C ASP A 18 60.25 -7.95 -35.91
N GLU A 19 60.30 -9.31 -35.94
CA GLU A 19 59.68 -10.34 -35.05
C GLU A 19 58.15 -10.25 -34.75
N ASP A 20 57.25 -11.24 -34.84
CA ASP A 20 57.24 -12.70 -35.00
C ASP A 20 55.77 -13.13 -35.29
N GLU A 21 55.58 -14.25 -35.99
CA GLU A 21 54.49 -15.26 -36.01
C GLU A 21 52.97 -14.92 -35.86
N GLU A 22 52.16 -15.69 -36.62
CA GLU A 22 50.70 -15.99 -36.46
C GLU A 22 49.68 -15.16 -37.29
N ASP A 23 49.38 -15.61 -38.53
CA ASP A 23 48.32 -15.00 -39.36
C ASP A 23 47.57 -16.09 -40.17
N ALA A 24 46.83 -16.94 -39.45
CA ALA A 24 45.99 -17.99 -40.03
C ALA A 24 44.68 -18.26 -39.27
N ASP A 25 44.26 -17.39 -38.34
CA ASP A 25 43.09 -17.64 -37.46
C ASP A 25 42.01 -16.54 -37.50
N GLU A 26 42.06 -15.59 -38.44
CA GLU A 26 41.08 -14.48 -38.50
C GLU A 26 39.91 -14.73 -39.49
N SER A 27 40.00 -15.77 -40.34
CA SER A 27 38.97 -16.07 -41.36
C SER A 27 37.85 -17.00 -40.86
N GLU A 28 38.12 -17.88 -39.89
CA GLU A 28 37.13 -18.86 -39.41
C GLU A 28 36.14 -18.23 -38.40
N GLU A 29 36.57 -17.24 -37.62
CA GLU A 29 35.69 -16.52 -36.68
C GLU A 29 34.66 -15.60 -37.38
N GLU A 30 35.01 -14.94 -38.49
CA GLU A 30 34.07 -14.11 -39.25
C GLU A 30 33.00 -14.93 -39.97
N GLU A 31 33.35 -16.12 -40.45
CA GLU A 31 32.40 -17.06 -41.07
C GLU A 31 31.46 -17.65 -40.02
N TRP A 32 31.97 -17.99 -38.83
CA TRP A 32 31.16 -18.48 -37.71
C TRP A 32 30.14 -17.43 -37.22
N GLN A 33 30.51 -16.14 -37.18
CA GLN A 33 29.58 -15.08 -36.79
C GLN A 33 28.47 -14.83 -37.84
N LYS A 34 28.77 -14.97 -39.13
CA LYS A 34 27.77 -14.86 -40.20
C LYS A 34 26.82 -16.07 -40.23
N GLU A 35 27.34 -17.27 -39.99
CA GLU A 35 26.55 -18.50 -39.88
C GLU A 35 25.58 -18.43 -38.68
N ALA A 36 26.06 -17.98 -37.52
CA ALA A 36 25.25 -17.79 -36.31
C ALA A 36 24.16 -16.72 -36.48
N ALA A 37 24.48 -15.62 -37.18
CA ALA A 37 23.51 -14.57 -37.50
C ALA A 37 22.43 -15.05 -38.49
N ALA A 38 22.80 -15.85 -39.49
CA ALA A 38 21.86 -16.43 -40.44
C ALA A 38 20.93 -17.46 -39.78
N GLN A 39 21.46 -18.27 -38.85
CA GLN A 39 20.67 -19.25 -38.09
C GLN A 39 19.63 -18.58 -37.18
N MET A 40 20.03 -17.51 -36.49
CA MET A 40 19.12 -16.69 -35.66
C MET A 40 18.06 -15.95 -36.48
N ALA A 41 18.41 -15.46 -37.68
CA ALA A 41 17.46 -14.79 -38.57
C ALA A 41 16.41 -15.77 -39.12
N ALA A 42 16.82 -17.00 -39.47
CA ALA A 42 15.90 -18.04 -39.93
C ALA A 42 14.96 -18.52 -38.81
N GLU A 43 15.46 -18.66 -37.59
CA GLU A 43 14.65 -19.03 -36.41
C GLU A 43 13.64 -17.92 -36.04
N ALA A 44 14.04 -16.65 -36.13
CA ALA A 44 13.15 -15.52 -35.88
C ALA A 44 12.02 -15.40 -36.92
N GLU A 45 12.28 -15.74 -38.19
CA GLU A 45 11.23 -15.76 -39.23
C GLU A 45 10.26 -16.94 -39.05
N GLU A 46 10.74 -18.10 -38.61
CA GLU A 46 9.87 -19.25 -38.29
C GLU A 46 8.97 -18.98 -37.08
N ASP A 47 9.51 -18.37 -36.02
CA ASP A 47 8.74 -18.00 -34.84
C ASP A 47 7.73 -16.88 -35.13
N ALA A 48 8.08 -15.92 -36.00
CA ALA A 48 7.11 -14.91 -36.46
C ALA A 48 5.95 -15.55 -37.24
N ARG A 49 6.22 -16.55 -38.09
CA ARG A 49 5.18 -17.29 -38.81
C ARG A 49 4.29 -18.09 -37.87
N ARG A 50 4.86 -18.70 -36.82
CA ARG A 50 4.13 -19.44 -35.79
C ARG A 50 3.24 -18.51 -34.97
N GLN A 51 3.73 -17.33 -34.59
CA GLN A 51 2.94 -16.32 -33.88
C GLN A 51 1.80 -15.75 -34.73
N GLU A 52 2.00 -15.56 -36.04
CA GLU A 52 0.93 -15.09 -36.93
C GLU A 52 -0.17 -16.14 -37.13
N GLU A 53 0.20 -17.42 -37.22
CA GLU A 53 -0.77 -18.53 -37.30
C GLU A 53 -1.57 -18.69 -35.99
N GLU A 54 -0.92 -18.57 -34.84
CA GLU A 54 -1.55 -18.61 -33.52
C GLU A 54 -2.47 -17.39 -33.31
N ALA A 55 -2.07 -16.20 -33.78
CA ALA A 55 -2.91 -15.00 -33.75
C ALA A 55 -4.17 -15.16 -34.64
N LYS A 56 -4.05 -15.79 -35.82
CA LYS A 56 -5.19 -16.07 -36.70
C LYS A 56 -6.16 -17.07 -36.09
N LEU A 57 -5.66 -18.12 -35.41
CA LEU A 57 -6.49 -19.08 -34.69
C LEU A 57 -7.22 -18.43 -33.51
N ALA A 58 -6.54 -17.58 -32.73
CA ALA A 58 -7.14 -16.84 -31.63
C ALA A 58 -8.22 -15.84 -32.11
N GLU A 59 -8.04 -15.20 -33.26
CA GLU A 59 -9.05 -14.32 -33.85
C GLU A 59 -10.28 -15.11 -34.33
N GLU A 60 -10.09 -16.29 -34.93
CA GLU A 60 -11.19 -17.16 -35.35
C GLU A 60 -11.98 -17.71 -34.14
N GLU A 61 -11.29 -18.09 -33.07
CA GLU A 61 -11.90 -18.56 -31.82
C GLU A 61 -12.69 -17.44 -31.13
N ALA A 62 -12.15 -16.22 -31.08
CA ALA A 62 -12.86 -15.05 -30.56
C ALA A 62 -14.13 -14.73 -31.37
N LYS A 63 -14.06 -14.83 -32.71
CA LYS A 63 -15.23 -14.66 -33.59
C LYS A 63 -16.28 -15.76 -33.40
N LYS A 64 -15.89 -17.01 -33.14
CA LYS A 64 -16.80 -18.11 -32.81
C LYS A 64 -17.45 -17.91 -31.44
N ALA A 65 -16.68 -17.49 -30.44
CA ALA A 65 -17.19 -17.18 -29.10
C ALA A 65 -18.20 -16.02 -29.12
N GLU A 66 -17.95 -14.96 -29.90
CA GLU A 66 -18.87 -13.83 -30.05
C GLU A 66 -20.20 -14.27 -30.71
N LYS A 67 -20.13 -15.12 -31.74
CA LYS A 67 -21.32 -15.67 -32.41
C LYS A 67 -22.15 -16.57 -31.48
N GLU A 68 -21.49 -17.40 -30.68
CA GLU A 68 -22.15 -18.24 -29.66
C GLU A 68 -22.78 -17.39 -28.56
N LEU A 69 -22.14 -16.29 -28.14
CA LEU A 69 -22.70 -15.37 -27.16
C LEU A 69 -23.94 -14.65 -27.71
N LYS A 70 -23.91 -14.22 -28.99
CA LYS A 70 -25.07 -13.63 -29.67
C LYS A 70 -26.23 -14.62 -29.82
N LYS A 71 -25.95 -15.88 -30.12
CA LYS A 71 -26.95 -16.95 -30.22
C LYS A 71 -27.58 -17.27 -28.86
N LYS A 72 -26.78 -17.30 -27.79
CA LYS A 72 -27.26 -17.47 -26.40
C LYS A 72 -28.06 -16.27 -25.90
N ALA A 73 -27.69 -15.05 -26.31
CA ALA A 73 -28.45 -13.83 -26.00
C ALA A 73 -29.81 -13.82 -26.72
N ALA A 74 -29.86 -14.26 -27.98
CA ALA A 74 -31.11 -14.40 -28.73
C ALA A 74 -32.03 -15.50 -28.15
N ALA A 75 -31.45 -16.61 -27.69
CA ALA A 75 -32.19 -17.69 -27.04
C ALA A 75 -32.74 -17.32 -25.64
N LYS A 76 -32.11 -16.36 -24.95
CA LYS A 76 -32.53 -15.89 -23.61
C LYS A 76 -33.54 -14.72 -23.65
N GLY A 77 -33.90 -14.26 -24.85
CA GLY A 77 -34.86 -13.16 -25.06
C GLY A 77 -36.33 -13.47 -24.75
N THR A 78 -36.66 -14.58 -24.07
CA THR A 78 -38.05 -14.98 -23.76
C THR A 78 -38.31 -15.31 -22.28
N ALA A 79 -37.49 -14.82 -21.35
CA ALA A 79 -37.78 -14.88 -19.92
C ALA A 79 -37.93 -13.45 -19.36
N GLY A 80 -39.18 -13.05 -19.14
CA GLY A 80 -39.59 -11.67 -18.82
C GLY A 80 -38.90 -11.08 -17.59
N ILE A 81 -38.23 -9.95 -17.81
CA ILE A 81 -37.96 -8.95 -16.77
C ILE A 81 -39.05 -7.89 -16.91
N ASN A 82 -39.90 -7.81 -15.91
CA ASN A 82 -40.98 -6.83 -15.81
C ASN A 82 -40.40 -5.41 -15.80
N MET A 83 -40.62 -4.65 -16.87
CA MET A 83 -40.10 -3.29 -17.08
C MET A 83 -41.08 -2.27 -16.49
N PRO A 84 -40.77 -1.56 -15.39
CA PRO A 84 -41.49 -0.34 -15.06
C PRO A 84 -41.23 0.72 -16.14
N ALA A 85 -42.26 1.51 -16.45
CA ALA A 85 -42.29 2.49 -17.53
C ALA A 85 -40.97 3.29 -17.61
N ARG A 86 -40.42 3.42 -18.83
CA ARG A 86 -39.24 4.24 -19.14
C ARG A 86 -39.42 5.60 -18.47
N VAL A 87 -38.76 5.79 -17.35
CA VAL A 87 -38.59 7.13 -16.78
C VAL A 87 -37.55 7.76 -17.68
N ASP A 88 -37.91 8.84 -18.36
CA ASP A 88 -37.00 9.65 -19.16
C ASP A 88 -36.03 10.40 -18.22
N LEU A 89 -35.18 9.64 -17.52
CA LEU A 89 -34.06 10.14 -16.74
C LEU A 89 -32.98 10.59 -17.72
N SER A 90 -32.36 11.73 -17.43
CA SER A 90 -31.15 12.13 -18.15
C SER A 90 -30.08 11.05 -18.01
N ILE A 91 -29.23 10.88 -19.03
CA ILE A 91 -28.11 9.94 -18.99
C ILE A 91 -27.23 10.20 -17.76
N GLU A 92 -27.11 11.47 -17.36
CA GLU A 92 -26.35 11.87 -16.17
C GLU A 92 -27.01 11.41 -14.86
N GLU A 93 -28.33 11.50 -14.75
CA GLU A 93 -29.09 11.03 -13.59
C GLU A 93 -29.04 9.50 -13.49
N ALA A 94 -29.16 8.81 -14.63
CA ALA A 94 -28.99 7.36 -14.71
C ALA A 94 -27.58 6.92 -14.29
N LYS A 95 -26.54 7.67 -14.71
CA LYS A 95 -25.15 7.44 -14.25
C LYS A 95 -25.01 7.69 -12.75
N ALA A 96 -25.61 8.75 -12.21
CA ALA A 96 -25.56 9.05 -10.78
C ALA A 96 -26.22 7.93 -9.95
N LEU A 97 -27.41 7.47 -10.34
CA LEU A 97 -28.12 6.35 -9.69
C LEU A 97 -27.34 5.03 -9.79
N PHE A 98 -26.64 4.82 -10.91
CA PHE A 98 -25.75 3.67 -11.05
C PHE A 98 -24.55 3.75 -10.10
N LYS A 99 -23.94 4.94 -9.94
CA LYS A 99 -22.85 5.14 -8.98
C LYS A 99 -23.31 5.02 -7.53
N THR A 100 -24.53 5.43 -7.18
CA THR A 100 -25.07 5.25 -5.81
C THR A 100 -25.31 3.78 -5.51
N LEU A 101 -25.84 3.01 -6.47
CA LEU A 101 -25.93 1.55 -6.38
C LEU A 101 -24.56 0.91 -6.05
N LEU A 102 -23.49 1.31 -6.75
CA LEU A 102 -22.15 0.77 -6.51
C LEU A 102 -21.64 1.09 -5.10
N ARG A 103 -22.01 2.25 -4.54
CA ARG A 103 -21.70 2.60 -3.14
C ARG A 103 -22.51 1.78 -2.15
N GLU A 104 -23.82 1.63 -2.36
CA GLU A 104 -24.71 0.87 -1.47
C GLU A 104 -24.36 -0.62 -1.41
N LYS A 105 -23.84 -1.17 -2.51
CA LYS A 105 -23.37 -2.56 -2.59
C LYS A 105 -21.92 -2.74 -2.15
N ASP A 106 -21.27 -1.67 -1.68
CA ASP A 106 -19.86 -1.66 -1.23
C ASP A 106 -18.91 -2.32 -2.25
N ILE A 107 -19.10 -2.01 -3.53
CA ILE A 107 -18.29 -2.62 -4.59
C ILE A 107 -16.84 -2.15 -4.48
N ASN A 108 -15.92 -3.10 -4.35
CA ASN A 108 -14.51 -2.79 -4.27
C ASN A 108 -14.02 -2.17 -5.60
N PRO A 109 -13.54 -0.92 -5.61
CA PRO A 109 -13.12 -0.22 -6.83
C PRO A 109 -11.86 -0.80 -7.48
N LEU A 110 -11.16 -1.71 -6.79
CA LEU A 110 -9.96 -2.39 -7.29
C LEU A 110 -10.29 -3.70 -8.03
N LEU A 111 -11.55 -4.18 -7.95
CA LEU A 111 -11.94 -5.40 -8.64
C LEU A 111 -12.19 -5.15 -10.14
N PRO A 112 -11.84 -6.12 -11.01
CA PRO A 112 -12.22 -6.08 -12.42
C PRO A 112 -13.74 -6.04 -12.57
N TRP A 113 -14.21 -5.39 -13.64
CA TRP A 113 -15.64 -5.31 -13.97
C TRP A 113 -16.33 -6.67 -13.95
N ASP A 114 -15.73 -7.69 -14.57
CA ASP A 114 -16.34 -9.00 -14.74
C ASP A 114 -16.53 -9.75 -13.40
N THR A 115 -15.67 -9.47 -12.42
CA THR A 115 -15.74 -10.04 -11.06
C THR A 115 -16.70 -9.26 -10.15
N ALA A 116 -16.81 -7.95 -10.37
CA ALA A 116 -17.73 -7.08 -9.63
C ALA A 116 -19.18 -7.19 -10.14
N LEU A 117 -19.38 -7.49 -11.44
CA LEU A 117 -20.68 -7.49 -12.11
C LEU A 117 -21.77 -8.33 -11.42
N PRO A 118 -21.51 -9.59 -10.99
CA PRO A 118 -22.53 -10.42 -10.34
C PRO A 118 -23.11 -9.81 -9.05
N GLN A 119 -22.38 -8.88 -8.41
CA GLN A 119 -22.75 -8.30 -7.12
C GLN A 119 -23.84 -7.23 -7.24
N PHE A 120 -23.98 -6.60 -8.41
CA PHE A 120 -24.94 -5.50 -8.62
C PHE A 120 -25.85 -5.69 -9.84
N VAL A 121 -25.63 -6.71 -10.69
CA VAL A 121 -26.47 -7.01 -11.86
C VAL A 121 -27.92 -7.38 -11.51
N SER A 122 -28.16 -7.85 -10.28
CA SER A 122 -29.51 -8.20 -9.81
C SER A 122 -30.38 -6.99 -9.49
N ASP A 123 -29.78 -5.79 -9.39
CA ASP A 123 -30.51 -4.57 -9.02
C ASP A 123 -31.22 -3.95 -10.25
N PRO A 124 -32.49 -3.51 -10.14
CA PRO A 124 -33.21 -2.89 -11.25
C PRO A 124 -32.51 -1.63 -11.79
N ARG A 125 -31.72 -0.93 -10.96
CA ARG A 125 -30.96 0.26 -11.38
C ARG A 125 -29.84 -0.06 -12.38
N TYR A 126 -29.43 -1.33 -12.51
CA TYR A 126 -28.46 -1.77 -13.52
C TYR A 126 -28.96 -1.54 -14.96
N VAL A 127 -30.28 -1.64 -15.19
CA VAL A 127 -30.89 -1.52 -16.51
C VAL A 127 -31.10 -0.05 -16.93
N LEU A 128 -31.00 0.90 -16.00
CA LEU A 128 -31.18 2.34 -16.26
C LEU A 128 -30.20 2.87 -17.31
N LEU A 129 -28.98 2.33 -17.35
CA LEU A 129 -28.05 2.60 -18.44
C LEU A 129 -28.31 1.62 -19.59
N PRO A 130 -28.61 2.10 -20.81
CA PRO A 130 -29.08 1.25 -21.91
C PRO A 130 -27.97 0.40 -22.55
N SER A 131 -26.72 0.85 -22.51
CA SER A 131 -25.58 0.17 -23.13
C SER A 131 -24.60 -0.37 -22.10
N VAL A 132 -24.04 -1.56 -22.38
CA VAL A 132 -22.96 -2.15 -21.58
C VAL A 132 -21.73 -1.24 -21.56
N ALA A 133 -21.47 -0.51 -22.65
CA ALA A 133 -20.39 0.48 -22.71
C ALA A 133 -20.62 1.62 -21.71
N ALA A 134 -21.85 2.16 -21.65
CA ALA A 134 -22.21 3.22 -20.69
C ALA A 134 -22.13 2.73 -19.23
N ARG A 135 -22.50 1.46 -18.97
CA ARG A 135 -22.37 0.85 -17.63
C ARG A 135 -20.90 0.65 -17.22
N ARG A 136 -20.05 0.15 -18.12
CA ARG A 136 -18.61 0.02 -17.90
C ARG A 136 -17.94 1.37 -17.68
N GLU A 137 -18.33 2.38 -18.46
CA GLU A 137 -17.84 3.75 -18.30
C GLU A 137 -18.19 4.31 -16.90
N ALA A 138 -19.46 4.19 -16.48
CA ALA A 138 -19.93 4.66 -15.18
C ALA A 138 -19.22 3.92 -14.02
N PHE A 139 -18.94 2.62 -14.17
CA PHE A 139 -18.16 1.85 -13.19
C PHE A 139 -16.70 2.31 -13.13
N ASN A 140 -16.04 2.52 -14.27
CA ASN A 140 -14.66 3.02 -14.29
C ASN A 140 -14.56 4.42 -13.66
N GLU A 141 -15.56 5.27 -13.91
CA GLU A 141 -15.66 6.58 -13.28
C GLU A 141 -15.84 6.46 -11.77
N TYR A 142 -16.74 5.57 -11.31
CA TYR A 142 -16.88 5.24 -9.89
C TYR A 142 -15.57 4.75 -9.27
N CYS A 143 -14.83 3.85 -9.93
CA CYS A 143 -13.54 3.37 -9.42
C CYS A 143 -12.53 4.49 -9.25
N ARG A 144 -12.47 5.42 -10.22
CA ARG A 144 -11.60 6.61 -10.14
C ARG A 144 -12.04 7.56 -9.02
N ASP A 145 -13.32 7.84 -8.92
CA ASP A 145 -13.90 8.70 -7.88
C ASP A 145 -13.65 8.11 -6.49
N ARG A 146 -13.92 6.81 -6.31
CA ARG A 146 -13.71 6.11 -5.05
C ARG A 146 -12.24 6.03 -4.66
N ALA A 147 -11.36 5.77 -5.62
CA ALA A 147 -9.91 5.80 -5.38
C ALA A 147 -9.44 7.21 -4.98
N ARG A 148 -9.98 8.26 -5.61
CA ARG A 148 -9.69 9.66 -5.26
C ARG A 148 -10.23 10.00 -3.87
N GLU A 149 -11.46 9.63 -3.54
CA GLU A 149 -12.07 9.82 -2.22
C GLU A 149 -11.25 9.13 -1.13
N LEU A 150 -10.86 7.87 -1.31
CA LEU A 150 -10.07 7.13 -0.33
C LEU A 150 -8.69 7.76 -0.12
N ARG A 151 -8.02 8.19 -1.21
CA ARG A 151 -6.75 8.92 -1.11
C ARG A 151 -6.93 10.28 -0.44
N ALA A 152 -7.97 11.03 -0.81
CA ALA A 152 -8.27 12.33 -0.24
C ALA A 152 -8.63 12.23 1.24
N ALA A 153 -9.39 11.22 1.66
CA ALA A 153 -9.72 10.95 3.05
C ALA A 153 -8.45 10.59 3.85
N LYS A 154 -7.56 9.76 3.30
CA LYS A 154 -6.27 9.44 3.93
C LYS A 154 -5.35 10.66 4.05
N VAL A 155 -5.27 11.47 3.01
CA VAL A 155 -4.50 12.73 3.05
C VAL A 155 -5.15 13.73 3.99
N ALA A 156 -6.48 13.81 4.04
CA ALA A 156 -7.21 14.71 4.93
C ALA A 156 -7.08 14.27 6.39
N SER A 157 -7.11 12.97 6.69
CA SER A 157 -6.88 12.46 8.05
C SER A 157 -5.43 12.69 8.48
N GLN A 158 -4.45 12.40 7.63
CA GLN A 158 -3.04 12.72 7.91
C GLN A 158 -2.82 14.22 8.06
N LYS A 159 -3.46 15.03 7.19
CA LYS A 159 -3.40 16.48 7.27
C LYS A 159 -4.04 16.95 8.56
N ALA A 160 -5.22 16.47 8.94
CA ALA A 160 -5.91 16.82 10.18
C ALA A 160 -5.08 16.45 11.42
N GLU A 161 -4.51 15.24 11.44
CA GLU A 161 -3.60 14.77 12.49
C GLU A 161 -2.29 15.57 12.57
N SER A 162 -1.89 16.21 11.46
CA SER A 162 -0.77 17.17 11.40
C SER A 162 -1.19 18.65 11.42
N ALA A 163 -2.50 18.93 11.46
CA ALA A 163 -3.05 20.26 11.22
C ALA A 163 -3.12 21.07 12.51
N ASP A 164 -3.30 20.42 13.65
CA ASP A 164 -3.24 21.07 14.94
C ASP A 164 -1.77 21.15 15.39
N PRO A 165 -1.10 22.30 15.23
CA PRO A 165 0.30 22.40 15.61
C PRO A 165 0.47 22.16 17.12
N LYS A 166 -0.60 22.43 17.88
CA LYS A 166 -0.69 22.12 19.31
C LYS A 166 -0.52 20.63 19.57
N GLU A 167 -1.22 19.79 18.82
CA GLU A 167 -1.13 18.34 18.99
C GLU A 167 0.24 17.81 18.56
N GLU A 168 0.85 18.38 17.52
CA GLU A 168 2.22 18.05 17.13
C GLU A 168 3.25 18.40 18.22
N PHE A 169 3.10 19.56 18.86
CA PHE A 169 3.93 19.97 19.99
C PHE A 169 3.71 19.07 21.22
N GLU A 170 2.46 18.73 21.52
CA GLU A 170 2.15 17.78 22.60
C GLU A 170 2.67 16.38 22.31
N ARG A 171 2.65 15.93 21.06
CA ARG A 171 3.27 14.67 20.63
C ARG A 171 4.78 14.72 20.85
N LEU A 172 5.44 15.82 20.47
CA LEU A 172 6.87 16.01 20.75
C LEU A 172 7.18 15.96 22.26
N LEU A 173 6.32 16.57 23.09
CA LEU A 173 6.45 16.46 24.55
C LEU A 173 6.28 15.01 25.03
N ARG A 174 5.27 14.29 24.54
CA ARG A 174 5.01 12.88 24.90
C ARG A 174 6.17 11.96 24.54
N ASP A 175 6.74 12.12 23.35
CA ASP A 175 7.76 11.22 22.83
C ASP A 175 9.13 11.43 23.51
N GLU A 176 9.48 12.69 23.78
CA GLU A 176 10.84 13.07 24.19
C GLU A 176 10.96 13.39 25.69
N VAL A 177 9.90 13.94 26.30
CA VAL A 177 9.90 14.36 27.71
C VAL A 177 9.34 13.23 28.59
N LYS A 178 10.13 12.17 28.77
CA LYS A 178 9.76 10.98 29.58
C LYS A 178 10.13 11.08 31.07
N SER A 179 11.03 12.02 31.40
CA SER A 179 11.55 12.22 32.76
C SER A 179 11.10 13.56 33.31
N THR A 180 10.69 13.58 34.58
CA THR A 180 10.35 14.83 35.29
C THR A 180 11.58 15.71 35.59
N ARG A 181 12.79 15.20 35.32
CA ARG A 181 14.06 15.92 35.52
C ARG A 181 14.50 16.76 34.33
N THR A 182 13.82 16.66 33.18
CA THR A 182 14.18 17.45 31.99
C THR A 182 13.93 18.94 32.24
N VAL A 183 14.91 19.77 31.91
CA VAL A 183 14.84 21.23 32.08
C VAL A 183 14.52 21.89 30.75
N TRP A 184 13.68 22.93 30.79
CA TRP A 184 13.24 23.68 29.61
C TRP A 184 14.40 24.18 28.73
N SER A 185 15.47 24.70 29.34
CA SER A 185 16.62 25.26 28.62
C SER A 185 17.30 24.24 27.71
N ASP A 186 17.45 23.02 28.19
CA ASP A 186 18.17 21.96 27.47
C ASP A 186 17.24 21.33 26.43
N TRP A 187 15.98 21.11 26.78
CA TRP A 187 14.97 20.63 25.86
C TRP A 187 14.79 21.60 24.67
N ARG A 188 14.63 22.90 24.94
CA ARG A 188 14.55 23.93 23.90
C ARG A 188 15.78 23.93 23.01
N LYS A 189 17.00 23.83 23.56
CA LYS A 189 18.23 23.85 22.75
C LYS A 189 18.28 22.69 21.75
N THR A 190 17.82 21.52 22.17
CA THR A 190 17.76 20.30 21.33
C THR A 190 16.68 20.41 20.26
N TRP A 191 15.48 20.88 20.61
CA TRP A 191 14.30 20.81 19.74
C TRP A 191 13.94 22.11 19.01
N LYS A 192 14.65 23.22 19.25
CA LYS A 192 14.34 24.53 18.62
C LYS A 192 14.28 24.54 17.09
N LYS A 193 14.90 23.57 16.42
CA LYS A 193 14.91 23.44 14.95
C LYS A 193 13.82 22.49 14.43
N ASP A 194 13.12 21.76 15.30
CA ASP A 194 12.06 20.82 14.91
C ASP A 194 10.79 21.59 14.54
N ARG A 195 10.18 21.26 13.39
CA ARG A 195 8.90 21.84 12.93
C ARG A 195 7.79 21.70 13.96
N ARG A 196 7.76 20.59 14.71
CA ARG A 196 6.79 20.35 15.78
C ARG A 196 6.99 21.29 16.97
N PHE A 197 8.22 21.76 17.20
CA PHE A 197 8.53 22.72 18.27
C PHE A 197 8.16 24.15 17.87
N TYR A 198 8.64 24.63 16.71
CA TYR A 198 8.42 26.02 16.32
C TYR A 198 7.09 26.26 15.61
N GLY A 199 6.42 25.20 15.14
CA GLY A 199 5.12 25.27 14.47
C GLY A 199 3.97 25.64 15.41
N TRP A 200 4.15 25.51 16.73
CA TRP A 200 3.15 25.84 17.73
C TRP A 200 3.62 26.88 18.73
N GLY A 201 2.69 27.71 19.22
CA GLY A 201 2.94 28.78 20.16
C GLY A 201 3.58 29.99 19.50
N ARG A 202 3.08 31.20 19.81
CA ARG A 202 3.61 32.45 19.24
C ARG A 202 5.00 32.77 19.79
N ASP A 203 5.19 32.46 21.07
CA ASP A 203 6.39 32.77 21.84
C ASP A 203 6.86 31.57 22.67
N ASP A 204 8.15 31.56 23.02
CA ASP A 204 8.71 30.53 23.90
C ASP A 204 8.08 30.50 25.29
N ARG A 205 7.45 31.60 25.73
CA ARG A 205 6.74 31.66 27.02
C ARG A 205 5.51 30.75 27.05
N GLU A 206 4.77 30.67 25.95
CA GLU A 206 3.60 29.79 25.83
C GLU A 206 4.04 28.33 25.75
N ARG A 207 5.11 28.07 24.99
CA ARG A 207 5.72 26.73 24.89
C ARG A 207 6.26 26.25 26.24
N GLU A 208 6.94 27.13 26.97
CA GLU A 208 7.47 26.84 28.30
C GLU A 208 6.34 26.57 29.31
N LYS A 209 5.23 27.33 29.22
CA LYS A 209 4.06 27.10 30.05
C LYS A 209 3.51 25.68 29.83
N ARG A 210 3.28 25.26 28.59
CA ARG A 210 2.82 23.89 28.32
C ARG A 210 3.83 22.83 28.72
N PHE A 211 5.12 23.07 28.52
CA PHE A 211 6.17 22.16 29.00
C PHE A 211 6.11 21.97 30.52
N ARG A 212 5.97 23.07 31.28
CA ARG A 212 5.86 23.00 32.76
C ARG A 212 4.62 22.25 33.21
N GLU A 213 3.49 22.49 32.54
CA GLU A 213 2.26 21.74 32.80
C GLU A 213 2.42 20.25 32.46
N TRP A 214 3.07 19.91 31.34
CA TRP A 214 3.39 18.52 30.99
C TRP A 214 4.26 17.83 32.04
N ILE A 215 5.31 18.50 32.56
CA ILE A 215 6.14 17.96 33.65
C ILE A 215 5.31 17.70 34.91
N LYS A 216 4.36 18.60 35.23
CA LYS A 216 3.44 18.43 36.35
C LYS A 216 2.52 17.23 36.15
N GLU A 217 1.89 17.12 34.97
CA GLU A 217 1.05 15.99 34.57
C GLU A 217 1.82 14.67 34.66
N LEU A 218 3.06 14.63 34.18
CA LEU A 218 3.92 13.45 34.20
C LEU A 218 4.31 13.05 35.64
N GLY A 219 4.54 14.04 36.51
CA GLY A 219 4.76 13.82 37.93
C GLY A 219 3.52 13.30 38.65
N GLU A 220 2.34 13.85 38.35
CA GLU A 220 1.05 13.38 38.87
C GLU A 220 0.72 11.98 38.38
N GLN A 221 0.94 11.68 37.10
CA GLN A 221 0.74 10.36 36.52
C GLN A 221 1.64 9.31 37.19
N LYS A 222 2.91 9.62 37.41
CA LYS A 222 3.83 8.72 38.13
C LYS A 222 3.42 8.51 39.59
N ARG A 223 2.97 9.57 40.27
CA ARG A 223 2.49 9.47 41.65
C ARG A 223 1.20 8.67 41.74
N ALA A 224 0.25 8.89 40.83
CA ALA A 224 -0.99 8.14 40.75
C ALA A 224 -0.73 6.66 40.44
N ALA A 225 0.21 6.37 39.53
CA ALA A 225 0.64 5.00 39.25
C ALA A 225 1.28 4.34 40.48
N ALA A 226 2.11 5.06 41.25
CA ALA A 226 2.68 4.56 42.49
C ALA A 226 1.60 4.30 43.56
N GLN A 227 0.68 5.25 43.77
CA GLN A 227 -0.44 5.08 44.71
C GLN A 227 -1.37 3.92 44.32
N LYS A 228 -1.63 3.76 43.01
CA LYS A 228 -2.38 2.63 42.50
C LYS A 228 -1.64 1.33 42.76
N ALA A 229 -0.34 1.26 42.48
CA ALA A 229 0.47 0.07 42.76
C ALA A 229 0.52 -0.26 44.26
N GLU A 230 0.58 0.76 45.13
CA GLU A 230 0.48 0.59 46.59
C GLU A 230 -0.89 0.06 47.00
N ALA A 231 -1.98 0.62 46.46
CA ALA A 231 -3.34 0.17 46.74
C ALA A 231 -3.59 -1.27 46.27
N ASP A 232 -3.15 -1.59 45.04
CA ASP A 232 -3.21 -2.93 44.46
C ASP A 232 -2.39 -3.93 45.31
N PHE A 233 -1.20 -3.51 45.75
CA PHE A 233 -0.35 -4.30 46.64
C PHE A 233 -0.98 -4.53 48.02
N ILE A 234 -1.56 -3.49 48.64
CA ILE A 234 -2.30 -3.62 49.91
C ILE A 234 -3.52 -4.53 49.73
N GLY A 235 -4.24 -4.41 48.61
CA GLY A 235 -5.36 -5.29 48.26
C GLY A 235 -4.93 -6.75 48.21
N LEU A 236 -3.82 -7.03 47.53
CA LEU A 236 -3.22 -8.37 47.46
C LEU A 236 -2.83 -8.91 48.85
N LEU A 237 -2.24 -8.08 49.71
CA LEU A 237 -1.89 -8.48 51.08
C LEU A 237 -3.13 -8.81 51.93
N LYS A 238 -4.24 -8.09 51.74
CA LYS A 238 -5.52 -8.36 52.43
C LYS A 238 -6.19 -9.64 51.93
N GLU A 239 -6.19 -9.87 50.62
CA GLU A 239 -6.77 -11.06 50.00
C GLU A 239 -6.04 -12.34 50.44
N LYS A 240 -4.70 -12.30 50.47
CA LYS A 240 -3.85 -13.43 50.86
C LYS A 240 -3.82 -13.70 52.37
N GLY A 241 -4.79 -13.17 53.13
CA GLY A 241 -5.00 -13.28 54.58
C GLY A 241 -4.12 -14.29 55.33
N GLY A 242 -3.43 -13.81 56.37
CA GLY A 242 -2.47 -14.60 57.14
C GLY A 242 -1.24 -13.83 57.62
N ILE A 243 -1.20 -12.51 57.37
CA ILE A 243 -0.14 -11.62 57.83
C ILE A 243 -0.50 -11.18 59.25
N LYS A 244 0.28 -11.64 60.22
CA LYS A 244 0.21 -11.19 61.62
C LYS A 244 1.21 -10.04 61.84
N PRO A 245 1.06 -9.21 62.89
CA PRO A 245 1.99 -8.11 63.19
C PRO A 245 3.45 -8.55 63.40
N ASP A 246 3.69 -9.82 63.75
CA ASP A 246 5.00 -10.44 63.95
C ASP A 246 5.56 -11.14 62.69
N SER A 247 4.83 -11.09 61.56
CA SER A 247 5.21 -11.78 60.34
C SER A 247 6.40 -11.10 59.64
N ILE A 248 7.42 -11.89 59.30
CA ILE A 248 8.64 -11.41 58.66
C ILE A 248 8.41 -11.28 57.15
N TRP A 249 8.78 -10.13 56.57
CA TRP A 249 8.61 -9.84 55.14
C TRP A 249 9.26 -10.89 54.22
N LYS A 250 10.40 -11.50 54.60
CA LYS A 250 11.04 -12.57 53.80
C LYS A 250 10.09 -13.75 53.56
N ASP A 251 9.30 -14.16 54.55
CA ASP A 251 8.39 -15.30 54.44
C ASP A 251 7.05 -14.93 53.79
N VAL A 252 6.61 -13.69 53.98
CA VAL A 252 5.39 -13.14 53.36
C VAL A 252 5.65 -12.86 51.88
N GLY A 253 6.70 -12.12 51.55
CA GLY A 253 7.13 -11.80 50.20
C GLY A 253 7.50 -13.04 49.38
N GLY A 254 8.18 -14.02 49.99
CA GLY A 254 8.49 -15.30 49.33
C GLY A 254 7.25 -16.16 49.02
N ARG A 255 6.15 -16.01 49.77
CA ARG A 255 4.83 -16.62 49.48
C ARG A 255 4.04 -15.82 48.45
N LEU A 256 4.13 -14.49 48.51
CA LEU A 256 3.48 -13.57 47.59
C LEU A 256 4.00 -13.76 46.16
N VAL A 257 5.34 -13.78 45.99
CA VAL A 257 6.01 -13.95 44.70
C VAL A 257 5.76 -15.35 44.12
N ARG A 258 5.83 -16.41 44.94
CA ARG A 258 5.51 -17.78 44.49
C ARG A 258 4.07 -17.91 43.99
N ASN A 259 3.11 -17.34 44.72
CA ASN A 259 1.71 -17.39 44.32
C ASN A 259 1.40 -16.52 43.10
N GLN A 260 2.11 -15.41 42.90
CA GLN A 260 1.99 -14.61 41.69
C GLN A 260 2.55 -15.35 40.47
N ILE A 261 3.65 -16.11 40.62
CA ILE A 261 4.17 -16.97 39.56
C ILE A 261 3.15 -18.08 39.22
N VAL A 262 2.57 -18.76 40.23
CA VAL A 262 1.58 -19.83 40.02
C VAL A 262 0.26 -19.32 39.42
N SER A 263 -0.17 -18.09 39.75
CA SER A 263 -1.37 -17.48 39.15
C SER A 263 -1.15 -16.93 37.75
N ASN A 264 0.10 -16.67 37.34
CA ASN A 264 0.44 -16.14 36.02
C ASN A 264 0.97 -17.23 35.06
N VAL A 265 0.99 -18.51 35.48
CA VAL A 265 1.15 -19.64 34.54
C VAL A 265 -0.17 -19.75 33.76
N PRO A 266 -0.17 -19.56 32.43
CA PRO A 266 -1.38 -19.79 31.65
C PRO A 266 -1.78 -21.25 31.85
N ALA A 267 -3.03 -21.45 32.25
CA ALA A 267 -3.67 -22.76 32.34
C ALA A 267 -3.79 -23.36 30.92
N GLY A 268 -2.67 -23.84 30.39
CA GLY A 268 -2.55 -24.51 29.11
C GLY A 268 -2.01 -25.92 29.35
N GLU A 269 -2.90 -26.88 29.14
CA GLU A 269 -2.60 -28.27 28.78
C GLU A 269 -1.93 -29.16 29.83
N THR A 270 -2.77 -29.81 30.63
CA THR A 270 -2.58 -31.25 30.91
C THR A 270 -3.79 -32.00 30.42
N GLN A 271 -3.87 -32.21 29.10
CA GLN A 271 -4.81 -33.15 28.51
C GLN A 271 -4.21 -34.55 28.67
N THR A 272 -4.77 -35.30 29.61
CA THR A 272 -4.56 -36.73 29.75
C THR A 272 -5.31 -37.45 28.63
N ARG A 273 -4.58 -38.21 27.80
CA ARG A 273 -5.03 -39.51 27.29
C ARG A 273 -3.83 -40.41 27.02
#